data_AF-A0A540V747-F1
#
_entry.id   AF-A0A540V747-F1
#
_cell.length_a   1.000
_cell.length_b   1.000
_cell.length_c   1.000
_cell.angle_alpha   90.00
_cell.angle_beta   90.00
_cell.angle_gamma   90.00
#
_symmetry.space_group_name_H-M   'P 1'
#
loop_
_entity.id
_entity.type
_entity.pdbx_description
1 polymer ?
#
loop_
_entity_poly.entity_id
_entity_poly.type
_entity_poly.pdbx_seq_one_letter_code
_entity_poly.pdbx_strand_id
1 'polypeptide(L)'
;MEILINSPLVQEKIRKGKLEELKKIMKDSQHHGMITFDQSLFSMYQQGLITYEDALRHADSANDLRLTVKLSEGADTDSLSGKLDDLNRVDDGRSLR
;
A
#
# COMPACT_ATOMS: atom_id res chain seq x y z
N MET A 1 -2.56 11.52 6.84
CA MET A 1 -1.84 11.50 8.13
C MET A 1 -1.29 10.10 8.35
N GLU A 2 -0.05 9.98 8.81
CA GLU A 2 0.57 8.69 9.15
C GLU A 2 0.78 8.59 10.67
N ILE A 3 0.63 7.38 11.23
CA ILE A 3 0.80 7.09 12.66
C ILE A 3 1.63 5.82 12.83
N LEU A 4 2.84 5.96 13.38
CA LEU A 4 3.69 4.85 13.83
C LEU A 4 3.81 4.88 15.35
N ILE A 5 3.50 3.76 16.00
CA ILE A 5 3.59 3.64 17.46
C ILE A 5 4.90 2.95 17.83
N ASN A 6 5.63 3.51 18.79
CA ASN A 6 6.93 3.02 19.23
C ASN A 6 6.83 1.76 20.13
N SER A 7 6.34 0.65 19.56
CA SER A 7 6.27 -0.64 20.24
C SER A 7 7.68 -1.25 20.43
N PRO A 8 7.88 -2.22 21.35
CA PRO A 8 9.16 -2.90 21.52
C PRO A 8 9.71 -3.50 20.21
N LEU A 9 8.82 -3.98 19.33
CA LEU A 9 9.20 -4.49 18.01
C LEU A 9 9.75 -3.37 17.12
N VAL A 10 9.07 -2.22 17.06
CA VAL A 10 9.48 -1.04 16.28
C VAL A 10 10.83 -0.51 16.77
N GLN A 11 11.02 -0.41 18.09
CA GLN A 11 12.29 -0.02 18.69
C GLN A 11 13.45 -0.91 18.22
N GLU A 12 13.23 -2.23 18.24
CA GLU A 12 14.24 -3.19 17.82
C GLU A 12 14.56 -3.09 16.32
N LYS A 13 13.56 -2.82 15.47
CA LYS A 13 13.80 -2.58 14.04
C LYS A 13 14.60 -1.31 13.79
N ILE A 14 14.27 -0.22 14.49
CA ILE A 14 15.01 1.05 14.40
C ILE A 14 16.46 0.83 14.85
N ARG A 15 16.68 0.16 15.99
CA ARG A 15 18.02 -0.12 16.53
C ARG A 15 18.88 -0.94 15.57
N LYS A 16 18.27 -1.84 14.81
CA LYS A 16 18.92 -2.68 13.80
C LYS A 16 19.04 -2.00 12.42
N GLY A 17 18.55 -0.77 12.26
CA GLY A 17 18.54 -0.06 10.97
C GLY A 17 17.59 -0.65 9.92
N LYS A 18 16.65 -1.49 10.33
CA LYS A 18 15.73 -2.22 9.44
C LYS A 18 14.45 -1.42 9.18
N LEU A 19 14.60 -0.23 8.60
CA LEU A 19 13.49 0.72 8.43
C LEU A 19 12.44 0.24 7.41
N GLU A 20 12.86 -0.47 6.37
CA GLU A 20 11.95 -1.04 5.36
C GLU A 20 10.90 -1.99 5.98
N GLU A 21 11.25 -2.68 7.07
CA GLU A 21 10.33 -3.58 7.76
C GLU A 21 9.24 -2.82 8.54
N LEU A 22 9.43 -1.53 8.84
CA LEU A 22 8.47 -0.72 9.60
C LEU A 22 7.16 -0.54 8.84
N LYS A 23 7.23 -0.31 7.52
CA LYS A 23 6.03 -0.14 6.69
C LYS A 23 5.15 -1.39 6.73
N LYS A 24 5.76 -2.57 6.72
CA LYS A 24 5.04 -3.85 6.88
C LYS A 24 4.41 -3.95 8.28
N ILE A 25 5.17 -3.65 9.33
CA ILE A 25 4.66 -3.69 10.72
C ILE A 25 3.45 -2.78 10.88
N MET A 26 3.48 -1.57 10.30
CA MET A 26 2.35 -0.65 10.33
C MET A 26 1.13 -1.19 9.60
N LYS A 27 1.32 -1.80 8.41
CA LYS A 27 0.24 -2.46 7.67
C LYS A 27 -0.41 -3.59 8.49
N ASP A 28 0.39 -4.38 9.19
CA ASP A 28 -0.08 -5.53 9.98
C ASP A 28 -0.66 -5.13 11.35
N SER A 29 -0.28 -3.95 11.88
CA SER A 29 -0.61 -3.51 13.25
C SER A 29 -1.70 -2.45 13.30
N GLN A 30 -2.61 -2.41 12.32
CA GLN A 30 -3.73 -1.46 12.28
C GLN A 30 -4.59 -1.50 13.56
N HIS A 31 -4.85 -2.70 14.09
CA HIS A 31 -5.60 -2.89 15.33
C HIS A 31 -4.95 -2.24 16.56
N HIS A 32 -3.65 -1.96 16.50
CA HIS A 32 -2.91 -1.26 17.55
C HIS A 32 -2.94 0.27 17.37
N GLY A 33 -3.69 0.79 16.39
CA GLY A 33 -3.80 2.23 16.12
C GLY A 33 -2.71 2.78 15.19
N MET A 34 -1.92 1.91 14.55
CA MET A 34 -0.98 2.33 13.50
C MET A 34 -1.72 2.57 12.19
N ILE A 35 -1.30 3.58 11.43
CA ILE A 35 -1.91 3.97 10.16
C ILE A 35 -0.79 4.33 9.21
N THR A 36 -0.71 3.70 8.05
CA THR A 36 0.23 4.13 7.00
C THR A 36 -0.32 5.31 6.21
N PHE A 37 0.57 6.07 5.56
CA PHE A 37 0.14 7.16 4.71
C PHE A 37 -0.83 6.71 3.59
N ASP A 38 -0.52 5.61 2.90
CA ASP A 38 -1.37 5.03 1.85
C ASP A 38 -2.80 4.73 2.36
N GLN A 39 -2.95 4.23 3.59
CA GLN A 39 -4.25 3.93 4.20
C GLN A 39 -5.03 5.21 4.51
N SER A 40 -4.35 6.25 4.97
CA SER A 40 -4.97 7.56 5.20
C SER A 40 -5.43 8.20 3.88
N LEU A 41 -4.65 8.09 2.80
CA LEU A 41 -5.06 8.58 1.49
C LEU A 41 -6.28 7.83 0.98
N PHE A 42 -6.30 6.51 1.12
CA PHE A 42 -7.46 5.69 0.78
C PHE A 42 -8.72 6.12 1.53
N SER A 43 -8.63 6.33 2.84
CA SER A 43 -9.77 6.77 3.65
C SER A 43 -10.24 8.17 3.26
N MET A 44 -9.32 9.12 2.99
CA MET A 44 -9.67 10.47 2.54
C MET A 44 -10.36 10.45 1.17
N TYR A 45 -9.91 9.58 0.26
CA TYR A 45 -10.57 9.36 -1.03
C TYR A 45 -11.98 8.81 -0.84
N GLN A 46 -12.16 7.77 -0.01
CA GLN A 46 -13.48 7.20 0.28
C GLN A 46 -14.45 8.22 0.90
N GLN A 47 -13.94 9.18 1.68
CA GLN A 47 -14.72 10.26 2.26
C GLN A 47 -14.98 11.42 1.28
N GLY A 48 -14.44 11.36 0.06
CA GLY A 48 -14.58 12.42 -0.95
C GLY A 48 -13.77 13.69 -0.64
N LEU A 49 -12.81 13.62 0.28
CA LEU A 49 -11.99 14.77 0.69
C LEU A 49 -10.88 15.10 -0.32
N ILE A 50 -10.44 14.09 -1.08
CA ILE A 50 -9.42 14.22 -2.13
C ILE A 50 -9.85 13.46 -3.38
N THR A 51 -9.33 13.85 -4.55
CA THR A 51 -9.59 13.13 -5.80
C THR A 51 -8.78 11.84 -5.88
N TYR A 52 -9.22 10.91 -6.75
CA TYR A 52 -8.45 9.68 -7.03
C TYR A 52 -7.04 10.00 -7.56
N GLU A 53 -6.93 11.01 -8.44
CA GLU A 53 -5.66 11.44 -9.00
C GLU A 53 -4.72 11.99 -7.91
N ASP A 54 -5.24 12.82 -7.01
CA ASP A 54 -4.47 13.38 -5.90
C ASP A 54 -4.00 12.28 -4.95
N ALA A 55 -4.85 11.29 -4.67
CA ALA A 55 -4.51 10.14 -3.85
C ALA A 55 -3.36 9.32 -4.49
N LEU A 56 -3.43 9.02 -5.79
CA LEU A 56 -2.38 8.28 -6.48
C LEU A 56 -1.06 9.05 -6.60
N ARG A 57 -1.14 10.37 -6.82
CA ARG A 57 0.05 11.22 -7.01
C ARG A 57 0.91 11.30 -5.75
N HIS A 58 0.29 11.23 -4.57
CA HIS A 58 0.98 11.34 -3.29
C HIS A 58 1.21 10.00 -2.60
N ALA A 59 0.66 8.91 -3.11
CA ALA A 59 0.87 7.59 -2.53
C ALA A 59 2.32 7.13 -2.67
N ASP A 60 2.86 6.54 -1.60
CA ASP A 60 4.17 5.89 -1.64
C ASP A 60 4.14 4.66 -2.55
N SER A 61 2.99 3.99 -2.60
CA SER A 61 2.74 2.85 -3.50
C SER A 61 1.45 3.08 -4.27
N ALA A 62 1.55 3.88 -5.35
CA ALA A 62 0.41 4.16 -6.23
C ALA A 62 -0.22 2.88 -6.82
N ASN A 63 0.58 1.83 -7.05
CA ASN A 63 0.10 0.55 -7.54
C ASN A 63 -0.77 -0.17 -6.48
N ASP A 64 -0.30 -0.25 -5.23
CA ASP A 64 -1.06 -0.85 -4.13
C ASP A 64 -2.34 -0.06 -3.88
N LEU A 65 -2.25 1.27 -3.80
CA LEU A 65 -3.41 2.13 -3.54
C LEU A 65 -4.47 1.98 -4.65
N ARG A 66 -4.05 1.92 -5.91
CA ARG A 66 -4.95 1.66 -7.05
C ARG A 66 -5.66 0.31 -6.90
N LEU A 67 -4.93 -0.73 -6.51
CA LEU A 67 -5.51 -2.05 -6.31
C LEU A 67 -6.52 -2.03 -5.16
N THR A 68 -6.18 -1.41 -4.03
CA THR A 68 -7.07 -1.26 -2.87
C THR A 68 -8.36 -0.50 -3.22
N VAL A 69 -8.26 0.60 -3.97
CA VAL A 69 -9.43 1.37 -4.44
C VAL A 69 -10.35 0.49 -5.29
N LYS A 70 -9.80 -0.19 -6.31
CA LYS A 70 -10.60 -1.05 -7.19
C LYS A 70 -11.29 -2.20 -6.45
N LEU A 71 -10.57 -2.85 -5.54
CA LEU A 71 -11.14 -3.93 -4.72
C LEU A 71 -12.27 -3.42 -3.82
N SER A 72 -12.15 -2.19 -3.29
CA SER A 72 -13.18 -1.58 -2.47
C SER A 72 -14.42 -1.12 -3.26
N GLU A 73 -14.26 -0.73 -4.52
CA GLU A 73 -15.36 -0.31 -5.40
C GLU A 73 -16.15 -1.50 -5.99
N GLY A 74 -15.83 -2.73 -5.57
CA GLY A 74 -16.51 -3.93 -6.02
C GLY A 74 -16.10 -4.40 -7.41
N ALA A 75 -14.88 -4.05 -7.87
CA ALA A 75 -14.36 -4.60 -9.12
C ALA A 75 -14.22 -6.12 -9.01
N ASP A 76 -14.85 -6.85 -9.93
CA ASP A 76 -14.82 -8.31 -9.99
C ASP A 76 -13.38 -8.84 -9.90
N THR A 77 -13.11 -9.61 -8.85
CA THR A 77 -11.83 -10.27 -8.58
C THR A 77 -11.37 -11.13 -9.77
N ASP A 78 -12.30 -11.66 -10.57
CA ASP A 78 -12.01 -12.40 -11.81
C ASP A 78 -11.33 -11.54 -12.89
N SER A 79 -11.70 -10.27 -13.00
CA SER A 79 -11.10 -9.35 -13.97
C SER A 79 -9.72 -8.83 -13.55
N LEU A 80 -9.41 -8.91 -12.26
CA LEU A 80 -8.14 -8.48 -11.67
C LEU A 80 -7.07 -9.58 -11.77
N SER A 81 -7.45 -10.85 -11.62
CA SER A 81 -6.56 -12.01 -11.78
C SER A 81 -5.87 -12.01 -13.16
N GLY A 82 -6.64 -11.85 -14.24
CA GLY A 82 -6.08 -11.78 -15.60
C GLY A 82 -5.16 -10.58 -15.85
N LYS A 83 -5.39 -9.44 -15.17
CA LYS A 83 -4.57 -8.22 -15.32
C LYS A 83 -3.29 -8.25 -14.48
N LEU A 84 -3.28 -8.95 -13.34
CA LEU A 84 -2.07 -9.17 -12.55
C LEU A 84 -1.13 -10.15 -13.25
N ASP A 85 -1.66 -11.19 -13.90
CA ASP A 85 -0.87 -12.11 -14.71
C ASP A 85 -0.22 -11.41 -15.91
N ASP A 86 -0.93 -10.49 -16.57
CA ASP A 86 -0.36 -9.70 -17.68
C ASP A 86 0.77 -8.76 -17.22
N LEU A 87 0.72 -8.23 -15.99
CA LEU A 87 1.79 -7.37 -15.46
C LEU A 87 3.03 -8.18 -15.05
N ASN A 88 2.86 -9.39 -14.53
CA ASN A 88 3.99 -10.28 -14.20
C ASN A 88 4.68 -10.84 -15.46
N ARG A 89 3.95 -11.05 -16.56
CA ARG A 89 4.51 -11.57 -17.82
C ARG A 89 5.41 -10.57 -18.57
N VAL A 90 5.33 -9.28 -18.25
CA VAL A 90 6.14 -8.24 -18.91
C VAL A 90 7.54 -8.11 -18.28
N ASP A 91 7.74 -8.57 -17.03
CA ASP A 91 9.03 -8.47 -16.33
C ASP A 91 10.01 -9.62 -16.68
N ASP A 92 9.49 -10.82 -16.99
CA ASP A 92 10.32 -11.98 -17.39
C ASP A 92 10.92 -11.87 -18.82
N GLY A 93 10.59 -10.80 -19.56
CA GLY A 93 11.01 -10.63 -20.96
C GLY A 93 12.30 -9.84 -21.19
N ARG A 94 12.93 -9.26 -20.14
CA ARG A 94 14.13 -8.40 -20.29
C ARG A 94 15.42 -8.97 -19.71
N SER A 95 15.53 -10.29 -19.58
CA SER A 95 16.80 -10.94 -19.21
C SER A 95 17.37 -11.82 -20.31
N LEU A 96 17.37 -11.37 -21.57
CA LEU A 96 18.21 -11.98 -22.62
C LEU A 96 18.54 -10.95 -23.72
N ARG A 97 19.46 -10.01 -23.46
CA ARG A 97 20.44 -9.49 -24.42
C ARG A 97 21.64 -8.94 -23.70
#